data_AF-A0A366CW70-F1
#
_entry.id   AF-A0A366CW70-F1
#
_cell.length_a   1.000
_cell.length_b   1.000
_cell.length_c   1.000
_cell.angle_alpha   90.00
_cell.angle_beta   90.00
_cell.angle_gamma   90.00
#
_symmetry.space_group_name_H-M   'P 1'
#
loop_
_entity.id
_entity.type
_entity.pdbx_description
1 polymer ?
#
loop_
_entity_poly.entity_id
_entity_poly.type
_entity_poly.pdbx_seq_one_letter_code
_entity_poly.pdbx_strand_id
1 'polypeptide(L)'
;MGDRVDWNLEAFRQLRSAPGVVADLERRGRALMNACGGEAAGYVMTSEQGARNPQGRWQVSVIAASEEARIDNGQNNTLIRNLGAARG
;
A
#
# COMPACT_ATOMS: atom_id res chain seq x y z
N MET A 1 -1.73 -35.46 25.91
CA MET A 1 -1.98 -35.30 24.47
C MET A 1 -2.41 -33.85 24.29
N GLY A 2 -1.64 -33.02 23.60
CA GLY A 2 -1.96 -31.59 23.45
C GLY A 2 -2.92 -31.38 22.27
N ASP A 3 -3.87 -30.47 22.42
CA ASP A 3 -4.83 -30.15 21.36
C ASP A 3 -4.13 -29.54 20.14
N ARG A 4 -4.56 -29.95 18.93
CA ARG A 4 -4.06 -29.39 17.67
C ARG A 4 -4.93 -28.20 17.25
N VAL A 5 -4.29 -27.04 17.04
CA VAL A 5 -4.95 -25.87 16.45
C VAL A 5 -5.00 -26.02 14.94
N ASP A 6 -6.21 -26.01 14.37
CA ASP A 6 -6.46 -25.98 12.94
C ASP A 6 -6.79 -24.54 12.48
N TRP A 7 -5.92 -23.96 11.65
CA TRP A 7 -6.03 -22.57 11.20
C TRP A 7 -6.93 -22.42 9.97
N ASN A 8 -7.87 -21.46 10.01
CA ASN A 8 -8.68 -21.09 8.84
C ASN A 8 -7.94 -20.06 7.97
N LEU A 9 -7.17 -20.55 6.99
CA LEU A 9 -6.41 -19.71 6.05
C LEU A 9 -7.31 -18.79 5.21
N GLU A 10 -8.54 -19.21 4.92
CA GLU A 10 -9.48 -18.40 4.14
C GLU A 10 -10.00 -17.20 4.95
N ALA A 11 -10.36 -17.43 6.22
CA ALA A 11 -10.77 -16.37 7.12
C ALA A 11 -9.67 -15.32 7.28
N PHE A 12 -8.40 -15.74 7.35
CA PHE A 12 -7.28 -14.78 7.39
C PHE A 12 -7.15 -13.95 6.12
N ARG A 13 -7.34 -14.55 4.94
CA ARG A 13 -7.35 -13.78 3.70
C ARG A 13 -8.47 -12.74 3.70
N GLN A 14 -9.69 -13.14 4.06
CA GLN A 14 -10.85 -12.25 4.09
C GLN A 14 -10.61 -11.09 5.07
N LEU A 15 -10.06 -11.37 6.25
CA LEU A 15 -9.71 -10.36 7.24
C LEU A 15 -8.68 -9.35 6.70
N ARG A 16 -7.65 -9.82 5.98
CA ARG A 16 -6.58 -8.99 5.40
C ARG A 16 -7.01 -8.17 4.17
N SER A 17 -8.27 -8.30 3.78
CA SER A 17 -8.90 -7.63 2.65
C SER A 17 -10.27 -7.08 3.01
N ALA A 18 -10.58 -7.01 4.31
CA ALA A 18 -11.85 -6.50 4.80
C ALA A 18 -12.02 -5.03 4.39
N PRO A 19 -13.25 -4.55 4.14
CA PRO A 19 -13.49 -3.19 3.63
C PRO A 19 -12.80 -2.09 4.45
N GLY A 20 -12.76 -2.22 5.79
CA GLY A 20 -12.05 -1.27 6.65
C GLY A 20 -10.53 -1.26 6.48
N VAL A 21 -9.92 -2.42 6.20
CA VAL A 21 -8.49 -2.54 5.91
C VAL A 21 -8.17 -1.89 4.56
N VAL A 22 -8.99 -2.18 3.54
CA VAL A 22 -8.87 -1.58 2.21
C VAL A 22 -8.98 -0.06 2.30
N ALA A 23 -10.02 0.45 2.95
CA ALA A 23 -10.27 1.88 3.08
C ALA A 23 -9.12 2.60 3.82
N ASP A 24 -8.59 2.02 4.90
CA ASP A 24 -7.46 2.60 5.63
C ASP A 24 -6.18 2.62 4.78
N LEU A 25 -5.85 1.51 4.10
CA LEU A 25 -4.67 1.45 3.24
C LEU A 25 -4.75 2.45 2.08
N GLU A 26 -5.89 2.57 1.43
CA GLU A 26 -6.08 3.54 0.35
C GLU A 26 -6.03 4.98 0.83
N ARG A 27 -6.60 5.26 2.01
CA ARG A 27 -6.52 6.58 2.63
C ARG A 27 -5.07 6.97 2.89
N ARG A 28 -4.26 6.05 3.43
CA ARG A 28 -2.82 6.26 3.67
C ARG A 28 -2.04 6.44 2.35
N GLY A 29 -2.34 5.63 1.34
CA GLY A 29 -1.72 5.74 0.02
C GLY A 29 -2.01 7.07 -0.67
N ARG A 30 -3.28 7.52 -0.65
CA ARG A 30 -3.67 8.84 -1.17
C ARG A 30 -2.97 9.97 -0.42
N ALA A 31 -2.86 9.88 0.91
CA ALA A 31 -2.14 10.88 1.69
C ALA A 31 -0.66 10.98 1.30
N LEU A 32 0.02 9.83 1.14
CA LEU A 32 1.40 9.79 0.64
C LEU A 32 1.53 10.35 -0.78
N MET A 33 0.67 9.89 -1.71
CA MET A 33 0.68 10.35 -3.11
C MET A 33 0.50 11.86 -3.21
N ASN A 34 -0.45 12.42 -2.46
CA ASN A 34 -0.70 13.86 -2.42
C ASN A 34 0.48 14.63 -1.81
N ALA A 35 1.13 14.10 -0.77
CA ALA A 35 2.32 14.71 -0.19
C ALA A 35 3.52 14.73 -1.15
N CYS A 36 3.58 13.81 -2.11
CA CYS A 36 4.56 13.83 -3.20
C CYS A 36 4.20 14.76 -4.37
N GLY A 37 3.04 15.42 -4.35
CA GLY A 37 2.55 16.30 -5.43
C GLY A 37 1.47 15.68 -6.32
N GLY A 38 1.05 14.44 -6.06
CA GLY A 38 -0.05 13.78 -6.75
C GLY A 38 0.27 13.32 -8.17
N GLU A 39 -0.79 12.91 -8.89
CA GLU A 39 -0.68 12.43 -10.28
C GLU A 39 -0.15 13.50 -11.23
N ALA A 40 -0.44 14.78 -10.97
CA ALA A 40 0.07 15.90 -11.75
C ALA A 40 1.61 16.01 -11.69
N ALA A 41 2.22 15.58 -10.58
CA ALA A 41 3.67 15.49 -10.42
C ALA A 41 4.25 14.13 -10.88
N GLY A 42 3.43 13.26 -11.48
CA GLY A 42 3.84 11.95 -11.99
C GLY A 42 3.90 10.83 -10.94
N TYR A 43 3.36 11.05 -9.74
CA TYR A 43 3.22 10.01 -8.71
C TYR A 43 1.86 9.34 -8.79
N VAL A 44 1.85 8.01 -8.90
CA VAL A 44 0.63 7.23 -9.08
C VAL A 44 0.48 6.21 -7.96
N MET A 45 -0.76 6.02 -7.51
CA MET A 45 -1.12 5.00 -6.53
C MET A 45 -1.79 3.79 -7.21
N THR A 46 -1.41 2.58 -6.83
CA THR A 46 -2.17 1.35 -7.10
C THR A 46 -2.74 0.78 -5.81
N SER A 47 -3.92 0.16 -5.88
CA SER A 47 -4.63 -0.45 -4.76
C SER A 47 -5.20 -1.79 -5.23
N GLU A 48 -4.68 -2.90 -4.70
CA GLU A 48 -5.05 -4.22 -5.22
C GLU A 48 -4.89 -5.33 -4.19
N GLN A 49 -5.57 -6.45 -4.49
CA GLN A 49 -5.40 -7.68 -3.76
C GLN A 49 -4.10 -8.39 -4.19
N GLY A 50 -3.15 -8.51 -3.27
CA GLY A 50 -1.95 -9.30 -3.51
C GLY A 50 -2.24 -10.78 -3.77
N ALA A 51 -1.38 -11.40 -4.57
CA ALA A 51 -1.49 -12.80 -4.98
C ALA A 51 -1.62 -13.75 -3.77
N ARG A 52 -2.42 -14.80 -3.93
CA ARG A 52 -2.63 -15.82 -2.89
C ARG A 52 -1.40 -16.73 -2.80
N ASN A 53 -0.47 -16.39 -1.91
CA ASN A 53 0.68 -17.23 -1.53
C ASN A 53 1.10 -16.94 -0.07
N PRO A 54 0.53 -17.56 0.98
CA PRO A 54 -0.62 -18.48 0.99
C PRO A 54 -1.99 -17.78 1.11
N GLN A 55 -2.05 -16.56 1.61
CA GLN A 55 -3.31 -15.84 1.90
C GLN A 55 -3.46 -14.54 1.09
N GLY A 56 -2.33 -13.94 0.68
CA GLY A 56 -2.32 -12.59 0.11
C GLY A 56 -2.71 -11.53 1.14
N ARG A 57 -2.60 -10.25 0.78
CA ARG A 57 -3.11 -9.12 1.56
C ARG A 57 -3.50 -8.00 0.61
N TRP A 58 -4.43 -7.14 1.03
CA TRP A 58 -4.59 -5.89 0.33
C TRP A 58 -3.29 -5.08 0.41
N GLN A 59 -2.87 -4.50 -0.70
CA GLN A 59 -1.66 -3.70 -0.78
C GLN A 59 -1.93 -2.41 -1.55
N VAL A 60 -1.26 -1.36 -1.11
CA VAL A 60 -1.26 -0.07 -1.80
C VAL A 60 0.18 0.30 -2.07
N SER A 61 0.48 0.73 -3.30
CA SER A 61 1.81 1.16 -3.71
C SER A 61 1.72 2.57 -4.28
N VAL A 62 2.69 3.42 -3.95
CA VAL A 62 2.86 4.74 -4.57
C VAL A 62 4.19 4.74 -5.30
N ILE A 63 4.17 5.05 -6.59
CA ILE A 63 5.33 4.96 -7.47
C ILE A 63 5.56 6.27 -8.23
N ALA A 64 6.82 6.56 -8.54
CA ALA A 64 7.20 7.57 -9.51
C ALA A 64 7.01 7.00 -10.94
N ALA A 65 5.88 7.32 -11.56
CA ALA A 65 5.47 6.73 -12.83
C ALA A 65 6.06 7.47 -14.03
N SER A 66 6.17 8.80 -13.98
CA SER A 66 6.75 9.61 -15.05
C SER A 66 8.29 9.68 -14.96
N GLU A 67 8.94 10.11 -16.05
CA GLU A 67 10.38 10.33 -16.08
C GLU A 67 10.80 11.43 -15.10
N GLU A 68 10.05 12.54 -15.07
CA GLU A 68 10.28 13.67 -14.17
C GLU A 68 10.15 13.26 -12.70
N ALA A 69 9.10 12.48 -12.37
CA ALA A 69 8.90 11.96 -11.01
C ALA A 69 10.03 11.02 -10.57
N ARG A 70 10.61 10.24 -11.50
CA ARG A 70 11.74 9.35 -11.22
C ARG A 70 13.02 10.13 -10.97
N ILE A 71 13.28 11.16 -11.77
CA ILE A 71 14.41 12.07 -11.58
C ILE A 71 14.26 12.78 -10.23
N ASP A 72 13.09 13.39 -9.97
CA ASP A 72 12.81 14.06 -8.70
C ASP A 72 12.98 13.10 -7.51
N ASN A 73 12.35 11.93 -7.55
CA ASN A 73 12.48 10.96 -6.47
C ASN A 73 13.93 10.49 -6.28
N GLY A 74 14.69 10.31 -7.37
CA GLY A 74 16.09 9.90 -7.32
C GLY A 74 17.02 10.97 -6.73
N GLN A 75 16.74 12.25 -6.99
CA GLN A 75 17.54 13.38 -6.48
C GLN A 75 17.13 13.80 -5.07
N ASN A 76 15.83 13.79 -4.79
CA ASN A 76 15.24 14.40 -3.60
C ASN A 76 14.73 13.39 -2.57
N ASN A 77 14.71 12.09 -2.90
CA ASN A 77 14.15 11.03 -2.04
C ASN A 77 12.69 11.31 -1.63
N THR A 78 11.91 11.91 -2.53
CA THR A 78 10.56 12.44 -2.28
C THR A 78 9.63 11.42 -1.63
N LEU A 79 9.61 10.16 -2.09
CA LEU A 79 8.77 9.10 -1.51
C LEU A 79 9.15 8.79 -0.06
N ILE A 80 10.46 8.64 0.22
CA ILE A 80 10.94 8.28 1.57
C ILE A 80 10.71 9.44 2.54
N ARG A 81 11.00 10.67 2.11
CA ARG A 81 10.82 11.87 2.93
C ARG A 81 9.35 12.12 3.29
N ASN A 82 8.43 11.79 2.38
CA ASN A 82 7.00 11.96 2.61
C ASN A 82 6.31 10.74 3.23
N LEU A 83 7.01 9.63 3.50
CA LEU A 83 6.43 8.40 4.07
C LEU A 83 5.66 8.62 5.38
N GLY A 84 6.01 9.67 6.14
CA GLY A 84 5.30 10.09 7.34
C GLY A 84 3.81 10.41 7.11
N ALA A 85 3.44 10.88 5.92
CA ALA A 85 2.05 11.19 5.57
C ALA A 85 1.13 9.95 5.61
N ALA A 86 1.69 8.75 5.52
CA ALA A 86 0.94 7.50 5.61
C ALA A 86 0.71 7.00 7.05
N ARG A 87 1.25 7.67 8.09
CA ARG A 87 1.24 7.15 9.48
C ARG A 87 -0.01 7.49 10.30
N GLY A 88 -0.81 8.47 9.89
CA GLY A 88 -2.05 8.85 10.58
C GLY A 88 -3.23 8.05 10.11
#